data_AF-A0A3C1FY59-F1
#
_entry.id   AF-A0A3C1FY59-F1
#
_cell.length_a   1.000
_cell.length_b   1.000
_cell.length_c   1.000
_cell.angle_alpha   90.00
_cell.angle_beta   90.00
_cell.angle_gamma   90.00
#
_symmetry.space_group_name_H-M   'P 1'
#
loop_
_entity.id
_entity.type
_entity.pdbx_description
1 polymer ?
#
loop_
_entity_poly.entity_id
_entity_poly.type
_entity_poly.pdbx_seq_one_letter_code
_entity_poly.pdbx_strand_id
1 'polypeptide(L)'
;MEEKTIASADQLIKSGKNPLVKTTMEMIKHDSGKHKVMLQMIIDNLTKEAVHLSPDELAPISALLNKHMEVEAKSIDLANNALKKSELVITRHILSALLDDEQKHHNQLHTLKEELKKATIFVT
;
A
#
# COMPACT_ATOMS: atom_id res chain seq x y z
N MET A 1 -4.95 -16.73 8.00
CA MET A 1 -4.26 -16.90 6.71
C MET A 1 -2.93 -16.16 6.72
N GLU A 2 -2.94 -14.84 6.94
CA GLU A 2 -1.72 -14.01 6.95
C GLU A 2 -0.60 -14.47 7.91
N GLU A 3 -0.92 -14.98 9.11
CA GLU A 3 0.10 -15.49 10.04
C GLU A 3 0.91 -16.65 9.44
N LYS A 4 0.27 -17.51 8.61
CA LYS A 4 0.96 -18.61 7.95
C LYS A 4 1.89 -18.10 6.85
N THR A 5 1.46 -17.07 6.11
CA THR A 5 2.30 -16.41 5.09
C THR A 5 3.51 -15.74 5.73
N ILE A 6 3.32 -15.01 6.83
CA ILE A 6 4.40 -14.37 7.60
C ILE A 6 5.40 -15.42 8.10
N ALA A 7 4.90 -16.50 8.71
CA ALA A 7 5.76 -17.57 9.23
C ALA A 7 6.55 -18.28 8.10
N SER A 8 5.91 -18.52 6.95
CA SER A 8 6.56 -19.11 5.79
C SER A 8 7.64 -18.20 5.19
N ALA A 9 7.35 -16.90 5.07
CA ALA A 9 8.33 -15.90 4.63
C ALA A 9 9.53 -15.84 5.60
N ASP A 10 9.28 -15.85 6.91
CA ASP A 10 10.33 -15.86 7.94
C ASP A 10 11.24 -17.09 7.85
N GLN A 11 10.67 -18.26 7.54
CA GLN A 11 11.46 -19.47 7.35
C GLN A 11 12.40 -19.34 6.15
N LEU A 12 11.92 -18.79 5.02
CA LEU A 12 12.73 -18.56 3.83
C LEU A 12 13.81 -17.49 4.06
N ILE A 13 13.51 -16.43 4.80
CA ILE A 13 14.49 -15.39 5.14
C ILE A 13 15.63 -15.97 5.99
N LYS A 14 15.29 -16.81 6.98
CA LYS A 14 16.27 -17.45 7.88
C LYS A 14 17.12 -18.49 7.17
N SER A 15 16.52 -19.32 6.31
CA SER A 15 17.23 -20.41 5.63
C SER A 15 17.95 -19.99 4.35
N GLY A 16 17.49 -18.93 3.69
CA GLY A 16 18.08 -18.43 2.46
C GLY A 16 19.44 -17.78 2.66
N LYS A 17 20.27 -17.79 1.60
CA LYS A 17 21.54 -17.04 1.53
C LYS A 17 21.52 -15.94 0.48
N ASN A 18 20.65 -16.05 -0.52
CA ASN A 18 20.55 -15.10 -1.62
C ASN A 18 19.87 -13.79 -1.14
N PRO A 19 20.54 -12.63 -1.24
CA PRO A 19 19.98 -11.36 -0.77
C PRO A 19 18.68 -10.96 -1.46
N LEU A 20 18.57 -11.19 -2.77
CA LEU A 20 17.35 -10.88 -3.54
C LEU A 20 16.16 -11.65 -2.99
N VAL A 21 16.31 -12.96 -2.77
CA VAL A 21 15.25 -13.81 -2.19
C VAL A 21 14.85 -13.31 -0.81
N LYS A 22 15.81 -12.94 0.05
CA LYS A 22 15.50 -12.40 1.38
C LYS A 22 14.70 -11.12 1.30
N THR A 23 15.15 -10.16 0.48
CA THR A 23 14.44 -8.89 0.28
C THR A 23 13.03 -9.10 -0.26
N THR A 24 12.85 -9.98 -1.25
CA THR A 24 11.50 -10.29 -1.76
C THR A 24 10.61 -10.90 -0.67
N MET A 25 11.14 -11.80 0.17
CA MET A 25 10.36 -12.40 1.26
C MET A 25 10.06 -11.39 2.37
N GLU A 26 10.95 -10.44 2.65
CA GLU A 26 10.68 -9.33 3.55
C GLU A 26 9.54 -8.45 3.05
N MET A 27 9.52 -8.13 1.74
CA MET A 27 8.41 -7.40 1.12
C MET A 27 7.08 -8.15 1.27
N ILE A 28 7.03 -9.45 0.93
CA ILE A 28 5.81 -10.26 1.07
C ILE A 28 5.34 -10.32 2.52
N LYS A 29 6.28 -10.48 3.47
CA LYS A 29 5.96 -10.47 4.90
C LYS A 29 5.30 -9.15 5.33
N HIS A 30 5.84 -8.01 4.88
CA HIS A 30 5.24 -6.70 5.16
C HIS A 30 3.85 -6.57 4.55
N ASP A 31 3.65 -7.08 3.33
CA ASP A 31 2.34 -7.06 2.67
C ASP A 31 1.29 -7.90 3.40
N SER A 32 1.66 -9.07 3.94
CA SER A 32 0.79 -9.81 4.84
C SER A 32 0.51 -9.07 6.15
N GLY A 33 1.46 -8.31 6.67
CA GLY A 33 1.24 -7.40 7.80
C GLY A 33 0.19 -6.34 7.50
N LYS A 34 0.27 -5.70 6.33
CA LYS A 34 -0.73 -4.76 5.82
C LYS A 34 -2.12 -5.41 5.71
N HIS A 35 -2.22 -6.63 5.17
CA HIS A 35 -3.49 -7.35 5.09
C HIS A 35 -4.13 -7.59 6.46
N LYS A 36 -3.33 -7.91 7.50
CA LYS A 36 -3.85 -8.06 8.87
C LYS A 36 -4.50 -6.77 9.37
N VAL A 37 -3.87 -5.62 9.12
CA VAL A 37 -4.43 -4.31 9.49
C VAL A 37 -5.77 -4.08 8.79
N MET A 38 -5.84 -4.34 7.48
CA MET A 38 -7.09 -4.19 6.70
C MET A 38 -8.20 -5.12 7.20
N LEU A 39 -7.88 -6.39 7.45
CA LEU A 39 -8.85 -7.37 7.97
C LEU A 39 -9.33 -6.99 9.37
N GLN A 40 -8.43 -6.49 10.22
CA GLN A 40 -8.81 -6.03 11.55
C GLN A 40 -9.75 -4.82 11.49
N MET A 41 -9.51 -3.89 10.55
CA MET A 41 -10.43 -2.77 10.32
C MET A 41 -11.85 -3.25 9.97
N ILE A 42 -11.96 -4.27 9.13
CA ILE A 42 -13.25 -4.88 8.78
C ILE A 42 -13.91 -5.51 10.01
N ILE A 43 -13.16 -6.28 10.81
CA ILE A 43 -13.67 -6.91 12.04
C ILE A 43 -14.17 -5.84 13.01
N ASP A 44 -13.39 -4.79 13.23
CA ASP A 44 -13.73 -3.72 14.16
C ASP A 44 -14.98 -2.96 13.70
N ASN A 45 -15.09 -2.67 12.41
CA ASN A 45 -16.27 -2.07 11.80
C ASN A 45 -17.55 -2.91 11.96
N LEU A 46 -17.42 -4.25 11.98
CA LEU A 46 -18.55 -5.16 12.09
C LEU A 46 -18.92 -5.53 13.53
N THR A 47 -17.96 -5.48 14.46
CA THR A 47 -18.12 -6.04 15.82
C THR A 47 -18.04 -5.02 16.94
N LYS A 48 -17.50 -3.82 16.67
CA LYS A 48 -17.33 -2.76 17.68
C LYS A 48 -18.16 -1.54 17.32
N GLU A 49 -17.71 -0.77 16.33
CA GLU A 49 -18.35 0.48 15.92
C GLU A 49 -18.16 0.66 14.42
N ALA A 50 -19.25 0.97 13.72
CA ALA A 50 -19.18 1.26 12.29
C ALA A 50 -18.44 2.58 12.07
N VAL A 51 -17.52 2.58 11.11
CA VAL A 51 -16.79 3.77 10.68
C VAL A 51 -17.78 4.81 10.22
N HIS A 52 -17.68 5.98 10.82
CA HIS A 52 -18.35 7.19 10.37
C HIS A 52 -17.31 8.26 10.08
N LEU A 53 -17.63 9.18 9.17
CA LEU A 53 -16.79 10.33 8.88
C LEU A 53 -17.68 11.57 8.83
N SER A 54 -17.41 12.54 9.69
CA SER A 54 -18.13 13.80 9.69
C SER A 54 -17.62 14.75 8.60
N PRO A 55 -18.45 15.71 8.14
CA PRO A 55 -18.02 16.73 7.19
C PRO A 55 -16.80 17.54 7.68
N ASP A 56 -16.72 17.82 8.98
CA ASP A 56 -15.62 18.59 9.57
C ASP A 56 -14.28 17.83 9.54
N GLU A 57 -14.32 16.49 9.64
CA GLU A 57 -13.13 15.63 9.50
C GLU A 57 -12.67 15.52 8.04
N LEU A 58 -13.60 15.64 7.08
CA LEU A 58 -13.34 15.43 5.66
C LEU A 58 -12.40 16.47 5.04
N ALA A 59 -12.62 17.76 5.35
CA ALA A 59 -11.90 18.87 4.75
C ALA A 59 -10.37 18.79 4.96
N PRO A 60 -9.85 18.62 6.20
CA PRO A 60 -8.41 18.48 6.41
C PRO A 60 -7.83 17.20 5.79
N ILE A 61 -8.61 16.10 5.79
CA ILE A 61 -8.18 14.82 5.18
C ILE A 61 -8.02 14.96 3.67
N SER A 62 -8.94 15.65 3.00
CA SER A 62 -8.90 15.81 1.53
C SER A 62 -7.63 16.52 1.06
N ALA A 63 -7.21 17.58 1.76
CA ALA A 63 -5.98 18.31 1.43
C ALA A 63 -4.72 17.44 1.60
N LEU A 64 -4.67 16.65 2.68
CA LEU A 64 -3.56 15.74 2.94
C LEU A 64 -3.50 14.61 1.92
N LEU A 65 -4.65 14.03 1.54
CA LEU A 65 -4.74 13.01 0.50
C LEU A 65 -4.21 13.52 -0.84
N ASN A 66 -4.63 14.72 -1.27
CA ASN A 66 -4.15 15.31 -2.52
C ASN A 66 -2.63 15.49 -2.51
N LYS A 67 -2.08 16.01 -1.41
CA LYS A 67 -0.62 16.17 -1.25
C LYS A 67 0.11 14.83 -1.31
N HIS A 68 -0.46 13.78 -0.72
CA HIS A 68 0.16 12.46 -0.75
C HIS A 68 0.12 11.85 -2.16
N MET A 69 -1.00 11.97 -2.88
CA MET A 69 -1.13 11.53 -4.27
C MET A 69 -0.13 12.23 -5.21
N GLU A 70 0.18 13.51 -4.98
CA GLU A 70 1.24 14.22 -5.72
C GLU A 70 2.64 13.65 -5.46
N VAL A 71 2.89 13.18 -4.23
CA VAL A 71 4.17 12.53 -3.88
C VAL A 71 4.28 11.17 -4.58
N GLU A 72 3.24 10.35 -4.54
CA GLU A 72 3.22 9.05 -5.23
C GLU A 72 3.39 9.21 -6.75
N ALA A 73 2.73 10.18 -7.37
CA ALA A 73 2.89 10.45 -8.80
C ALA A 73 4.35 10.76 -9.16
N LYS A 74 5.03 11.56 -8.32
CA LYS A 74 6.48 11.84 -8.49
C LYS A 74 7.32 10.58 -8.28
N SER A 75 6.99 9.74 -7.29
CA SER A 75 7.67 8.46 -7.05
C SER A 75 7.56 7.52 -8.25
N ILE A 76 6.37 7.42 -8.85
CA ILE A 76 6.08 6.65 -10.07
C ILE A 76 6.96 7.15 -11.23
N ASP A 77 7.01 8.47 -11.45
CA ASP A 77 7.84 9.06 -12.50
C ASP A 77 9.33 8.78 -12.30
N LEU A 78 9.81 8.90 -11.05
CA LEU A 78 11.20 8.60 -10.70
C LEU A 78 11.54 7.13 -10.93
N ALA A 79 10.68 6.21 -10.48
CA ALA A 79 10.87 4.77 -10.66
C ALA A 79 10.87 4.40 -12.15
N ASN A 80 9.94 4.93 -12.94
CA ASN A 80 9.90 4.75 -14.39
C ASN A 80 11.18 5.23 -15.08
N ASN A 81 11.67 6.42 -14.72
CA ASN A 81 12.90 6.96 -15.28
C ASN A 81 14.14 6.16 -14.86
N ALA A 82 14.19 5.69 -13.62
CA ALA A 82 15.27 4.82 -13.14
C ALA A 82 15.25 3.48 -13.89
N LEU A 83 14.07 2.90 -14.12
CA LEU A 83 13.90 1.62 -14.82
C LEU A 83 14.37 1.72 -16.28
N LYS A 84 14.08 2.84 -16.97
CA LYS A 84 14.56 3.09 -18.34
C LYS A 84 16.08 3.18 -18.44
N LYS A 85 16.74 3.67 -17.38
CA LYS A 85 18.20 3.86 -17.30
C LYS A 85 18.95 2.67 -16.72
N SER A 86 18.24 1.64 -16.25
CA SER A 86 18.83 0.49 -15.57
C SER A 86 18.92 -0.71 -16.51
N GLU A 87 20.12 -1.29 -16.64
CA GLU A 87 20.36 -2.51 -17.43
C GLU A 87 20.43 -3.76 -16.55
N LEU A 88 20.85 -3.62 -15.29
CA LEU A 88 21.01 -4.74 -14.36
C LEU A 88 19.67 -5.40 -14.02
N VAL A 89 19.55 -6.69 -14.32
CA VAL A 89 18.32 -7.48 -14.14
C VAL A 89 17.75 -7.37 -12.72
N ILE A 90 18.61 -7.47 -11.70
CA ILE A 90 18.20 -7.40 -10.29
C ILE A 90 17.65 -6.01 -9.95
N THR A 91 18.35 -4.96 -10.36
CA THR A 91 17.90 -3.57 -10.15
C THR A 91 16.57 -3.32 -10.83
N ARG A 92 16.42 -3.77 -12.08
CA ARG A 92 15.16 -3.65 -12.82
C ARG A 92 14.02 -4.39 -12.13
N HIS A 93 14.27 -5.60 -11.62
CA HIS A 93 13.28 -6.37 -10.89
C HIS A 93 12.76 -5.64 -9.65
N ILE A 94 13.65 -5.08 -8.83
CA ILE A 94 13.25 -4.32 -7.63
C ILE A 94 12.55 -3.02 -8.01
N LEU A 95 13.05 -2.29 -9.01
CA LEU A 95 12.40 -1.06 -9.50
C LEU A 95 11.00 -1.33 -10.04
N SER A 96 10.79 -2.46 -10.72
CA SER A 96 9.46 -2.88 -11.17
C SER A 96 8.54 -3.18 -10.00
N ALA A 97 9.01 -3.91 -8.98
CA ALA A 97 8.19 -4.20 -7.81
C ALA A 97 7.81 -2.92 -7.03
N LEU A 98 8.73 -1.96 -6.90
CA LEU A 98 8.43 -0.64 -6.30
C LEU A 98 7.39 0.12 -7.12
N LEU A 99 7.54 0.15 -8.45
CA LEU A 99 6.60 0.82 -9.34
C LEU A 99 5.18 0.24 -9.23
N ASP A 100 5.07 -1.10 -9.15
CA ASP A 100 3.80 -1.78 -8.99
C ASP A 100 3.11 -1.39 -7.66
N ASP A 101 3.87 -1.29 -6.56
CA ASP A 101 3.36 -0.87 -5.26
C ASP A 101 2.92 0.60 -5.26
N GLU A 102 3.72 1.52 -5.80
CA GLU A 102 3.35 2.94 -5.88
C GLU A 102 2.09 3.14 -6.74
N GLN A 103 1.97 2.42 -7.86
CA GLN A 103 0.78 2.48 -8.71
C GLN A 103 -0.46 1.93 -8.00
N LYS A 104 -0.30 0.87 -7.21
CA LYS A 104 -1.36 0.31 -6.37
C LYS A 104 -1.80 1.32 -5.30
N HIS A 105 -0.87 1.94 -4.58
CA HIS A 105 -1.19 2.94 -3.56
C HIS A 105 -1.93 4.15 -4.17
N HIS A 106 -1.45 4.65 -5.30
CA HIS A 106 -2.10 5.74 -6.02
C HIS A 106 -3.56 5.45 -6.37
N ASN A 107 -3.82 4.24 -6.86
CA ASN A 107 -5.17 3.80 -7.19
C ASN A 107 -6.05 3.63 -5.94
N GLN A 108 -5.48 3.15 -4.83
CA GLN A 108 -6.19 3.04 -3.55
C GLN A 108 -6.58 4.41 -3.00
N LEU A 109 -5.68 5.40 -3.03
CA LEU A 109 -5.97 6.76 -2.57
C LEU A 109 -7.00 7.46 -3.46
N HIS A 110 -6.94 7.26 -4.77
CA HIS A 110 -7.96 7.79 -5.67
C HIS A 110 -9.33 7.17 -5.35
N THR A 111 -9.40 5.86 -5.14
CA THR A 111 -10.64 5.18 -4.76
C THR A 111 -11.17 5.70 -3.43
N LEU A 112 -10.30 5.83 -2.42
CA LEU A 112 -10.66 6.39 -1.12
C LEU A 112 -11.26 7.79 -1.27
N LYS A 113 -10.60 8.68 -2.02
CA LYS A 113 -11.07 10.04 -2.26
C LYS A 113 -12.45 10.08 -2.90
N GLU A 114 -12.75 9.20 -3.86
CA GLU A 114 -14.06 9.14 -4.50
C GLU A 114 -15.15 8.61 -3.55
N GLU A 115 -14.85 7.60 -2.73
CA GLU A 115 -15.78 7.12 -1.70
C GLU A 115 -16.06 8.18 -0.63
N LEU A 116 -15.01 8.93 -0.24
CA LEU A 116 -15.13 10.05 0.71
C LEU A 116 -16.04 11.17 0.19
N LYS A 117 -15.97 11.51 -1.11
CA LYS A 117 -16.88 12.47 -1.75
C LYS A 117 -18.33 11.99 -1.76
N LYS A 118 -18.55 10.69 -2.04
CA LYS A 118 -19.91 10.12 -2.04
C LYS A 118 -20.53 10.18 -0.65
N ALA A 119 -19.76 9.87 0.39
CA ALA A 119 -20.21 9.93 1.78
C ALA A 119 -20.71 11.33 2.18
N THR A 120 -20.11 12.40 1.62
CA THR A 120 -20.53 13.78 1.90
C THR A 120 -21.89 14.14 1.30
N ILE A 121 -22.25 13.54 0.16
CA ILE A 121 -23.53 13.79 -0.54
C ILE A 121 -24.72 13.25 0.27
N PHE A 122 -24.52 12.22 1.11
CA PHE A 122 -25.58 11.64 1.93
C PHE A 122 -25.84 12.36 3.26
N VAL A 123 -24.96 13.30 3.66
CA VAL A 123 -25.03 14.03 4.95
C VAL A 123 -25.54 15.46 4.75
N THR A 124 -25.80 15.89 3.52
CA THR A 124 -26.32 17.23 3.16
C THR A 124 -27.77 17.13 2.70
#